data_AF-K8X0U9-F1
#
_entry.id   AF-K8X0U9-F1
#
_cell.length_a   1.000
_cell.length_b   1.000
_cell.length_c   1.000
_cell.angle_alpha   90.00
_cell.angle_beta   90.00
_cell.angle_gamma   90.00
#
_symmetry.space_group_name_H-M   'P 1'
#
loop_
_entity.id
_entity.type
_entity.pdbx_description
1 polymer ?
#
loop_
_entity_poly.entity_id
_entity_poly.type
_entity_poly.pdbx_seq_one_letter_code
_entity_poly.pdbx_strand_id
1 'polypeptide(L)'
;MVRTSRDFKALGVDNFRTKAAREVRDHALEKGQVNFLIQAFRYRGKANYRDSIFLSYGDNNEATIEEFIQDLYDVAIGFIRATSHYCSRRVERGTWAEFVEDISDNSRLSIDSVVLEV
;
A
#
# COMPACT_ATOMS: atom_id res chain seq x y z
N MET A 1 -11.11 3.29 15.44
CA MET A 1 -10.61 4.48 14.70
C MET A 1 -10.32 5.59 15.70
N VAL A 2 -9.34 6.47 15.47
CA VAL A 2 -8.99 7.56 16.42
C VAL A 2 -10.20 8.41 16.81
N ARG A 3 -11.10 8.72 15.86
CA ARG A 3 -12.33 9.52 16.09
C ARG A 3 -13.31 8.89 17.09
N THR A 4 -13.23 7.59 17.31
CA THR A 4 -14.10 6.88 18.26
C THR A 4 -13.45 6.69 19.63
N SER A 5 -12.19 7.10 19.81
CA SER A 5 -11.48 6.95 21.08
C SER A 5 -12.05 7.89 22.14
N ARG A 6 -11.93 7.49 23.40
CA ARG A 6 -12.32 8.33 24.54
C ARG A 6 -11.56 9.66 24.52
N ASP A 7 -10.26 9.59 24.25
CA ASP A 7 -9.37 10.75 24.30
C ASP A 7 -9.71 11.78 23.21
N PHE A 8 -10.08 11.34 22.01
CA PHE A 8 -10.53 12.26 20.97
C PHE A 8 -11.89 12.89 21.29
N LYS A 9 -12.83 12.09 21.82
CA LYS A 9 -14.16 12.60 22.23
C LYS A 9 -14.06 13.63 23.35
N ALA A 10 -13.14 13.45 24.29
CA ALA A 10 -12.91 14.38 25.40
C ALA A 10 -12.46 15.78 24.94
N LEU A 11 -11.90 15.89 23.73
CA LEU A 11 -11.49 17.18 23.15
C LEU A 11 -12.65 18.02 22.64
N GLY A 12 -13.87 17.45 22.49
CA GLY A 12 -15.03 18.19 22.01
C GLY A 12 -14.92 18.71 20.58
N VAL A 13 -14.06 18.10 19.75
CA VAL A 13 -13.84 18.48 18.34
C VAL A 13 -14.32 17.39 17.38
N ASP A 14 -14.61 17.79 16.15
CA ASP A 14 -15.04 16.89 15.07
C ASP A 14 -13.93 16.62 14.03
N ASN A 15 -12.74 17.20 14.19
CA ASN A 15 -11.64 17.09 13.25
C ASN A 15 -10.26 17.22 13.91
N PHE A 16 -9.20 17.02 13.13
CA PHE A 16 -7.80 17.02 13.59
C PHE A 16 -7.08 18.34 13.28
N ARG A 17 -7.77 19.49 13.24
CA ARG A 17 -7.12 20.78 12.91
C ARG A 17 -6.46 21.42 14.12
N THR A 18 -6.97 21.18 15.33
CA THR A 18 -6.38 21.70 16.57
C THR A 18 -5.10 20.95 16.95
N LYS A 19 -4.21 21.59 17.70
CA LYS A 19 -2.95 20.97 18.15
C LYS A 19 -3.21 19.70 18.97
N ALA A 20 -4.06 19.77 19.99
CA ALA A 20 -4.40 18.63 20.85
C ALA A 20 -5.02 17.46 20.06
N ALA A 21 -5.87 17.75 19.08
CA ALA A 21 -6.46 16.70 18.24
C ALA A 21 -5.42 16.02 17.33
N ARG A 22 -4.45 16.79 16.81
CA ARG A 22 -3.32 16.23 16.04
C ARG A 22 -2.47 15.32 16.92
N GLU A 23 -2.15 15.72 18.15
CA GLU A 23 -1.34 14.90 19.07
C GLU A 23 -2.00 13.55 19.36
N VAL A 24 -3.32 13.52 19.64
CA VAL A 24 -4.06 12.26 19.84
C VAL A 24 -4.03 11.37 18.58
N ARG A 25 -4.15 11.97 17.39
CA ARG A 25 -4.02 11.24 16.13
C ARG A 25 -2.62 10.70 15.94
N ASP A 26 -1.61 11.55 16.09
CA ASP A 26 -0.22 11.22 15.80
C ASP A 26 0.27 10.14 16.75
N HIS A 27 -0.05 10.22 18.05
CA HIS A 27 0.24 9.16 19.01
C HIS A 27 -0.43 7.82 18.68
N ALA A 28 -1.63 7.84 18.09
CA ALA A 28 -2.27 6.61 17.63
C ALA A 28 -1.61 6.05 16.36
N LEU A 29 -1.16 6.93 15.44
CA LEU A 29 -0.48 6.56 14.20
C LEU A 29 0.96 6.06 14.44
N GLU A 30 1.65 6.59 15.46
CA GLU A 30 2.98 6.15 15.91
C GLU A 30 3.05 4.66 16.22
N LYS A 31 1.92 4.05 16.61
CA LYS A 31 1.79 2.61 16.83
C LYS A 31 1.88 1.78 15.54
N GLY A 32 2.19 2.42 14.42
CA GLY A 32 2.42 1.79 13.12
C GLY A 32 1.15 1.32 12.44
N GLN A 33 -0.05 1.66 12.95
CA GLN A 33 -1.33 1.13 12.46
C GLN A 33 -1.69 1.54 11.02
N VAL A 34 -1.02 2.57 10.49
CA VAL A 34 -1.21 3.09 9.13
C VAL A 34 0.15 3.24 8.47
N ASN A 35 0.75 2.11 8.11
CA ASN A 35 1.91 2.09 7.22
C ASN A 35 1.53 1.36 5.90
N PHE A 36 2.29 1.63 4.84
CA PHE A 36 1.98 1.04 3.52
C PHE A 36 2.06 -0.49 3.53
N LEU A 37 2.91 -1.09 4.38
CA LEU A 37 2.99 -2.55 4.54
C LEU A 37 1.69 -3.15 5.10
N ILE A 38 1.05 -2.47 6.05
CA ILE A 38 -0.26 -2.86 6.59
C ILE A 38 -1.35 -2.69 5.53
N GLN A 39 -1.28 -1.65 4.70
CA GLN A 39 -2.22 -1.51 3.59
C GLN A 39 -2.05 -2.62 2.55
N ALA A 40 -0.80 -3.00 2.22
CA ALA A 40 -0.52 -4.13 1.34
C ALA A 40 -1.10 -5.43 1.90
N PHE A 41 -0.90 -5.69 3.19
CA PHE A 41 -1.45 -6.87 3.86
C PHE A 41 -2.99 -6.89 3.82
N ARG A 42 -3.65 -5.76 4.08
CA ARG A 42 -5.11 -5.64 4.02
C ARG A 42 -5.65 -5.83 2.60
N TYR A 43 -4.99 -5.24 1.61
CA TYR A 43 -5.37 -5.38 0.21
C TYR A 43 -5.26 -6.84 -0.24
N ARG A 44 -4.13 -7.50 0.06
CA ARG A 44 -3.94 -8.94 -0.19
C ARG A 44 -5.11 -9.77 0.34
N GLY A 45 -5.54 -9.52 1.57
CA GLY A 45 -6.68 -10.23 2.16
C GLY A 45 -8.00 -10.00 1.42
N LYS A 46 -8.27 -8.77 0.97
CA LYS A 46 -9.50 -8.47 0.20
C LYS A 46 -9.47 -9.13 -1.17
N ALA A 47 -8.42 -8.87 -1.94
CA ALA A 47 -8.25 -9.40 -3.28
C ALA A 47 -8.30 -10.94 -3.30
N ASN A 48 -7.64 -11.61 -2.34
CA ASN A 48 -7.50 -13.07 -2.33
C ASN A 48 -8.72 -13.83 -1.77
N TYR A 49 -9.51 -13.23 -0.87
CA TYR A 49 -10.61 -13.94 -0.21
C TYR A 49 -11.99 -13.43 -0.58
N ARG A 50 -12.11 -12.16 -0.95
CA ARG A 50 -13.42 -11.52 -1.14
C ARG A 50 -13.77 -11.33 -2.60
N ASP A 51 -12.80 -11.00 -3.43
CA ASP A 51 -13.10 -10.65 -4.82
C ASP A 51 -12.91 -11.89 -5.70
N SER A 52 -11.76 -12.57 -5.59
CA SER A 52 -11.45 -13.78 -6.37
C SER A 52 -12.47 -14.92 -6.26
N ILE A 53 -12.99 -15.20 -5.06
CA ILE A 53 -13.94 -16.32 -4.83
C ILE A 53 -15.31 -16.02 -5.47
N PHE A 54 -15.76 -14.77 -5.41
CA PHE A 54 -17.06 -14.37 -5.94
C PHE A 54 -17.04 -14.18 -7.45
N LEU A 55 -15.91 -13.73 -8.00
CA LEU A 55 -15.74 -13.55 -9.44
C LEU A 55 -15.82 -14.87 -10.23
N SER A 56 -15.49 -15.99 -9.60
CA SER A 56 -15.59 -17.32 -10.24
C SER A 56 -16.95 -18.01 -10.05
N TYR A 57 -17.91 -17.39 -9.36
CA TYR A 57 -19.17 -18.04 -8.98
C TYR A 57 -20.37 -17.51 -9.78
N GLY A 58 -21.19 -18.41 -10.30
CA GLY A 58 -22.45 -18.06 -10.98
C GLY A 58 -22.26 -17.75 -12.47
N ASP A 59 -22.66 -16.54 -12.87
CA ASP A 59 -22.72 -16.10 -14.26
C ASP A 59 -21.32 -15.89 -14.89
N ASN A 60 -21.29 -15.62 -16.21
CA ASN A 60 -20.06 -15.21 -16.88
C ASN A 60 -19.62 -13.82 -16.38
N ASN A 61 -18.49 -13.77 -15.67
CA ASN A 61 -17.88 -12.55 -15.12
C ASN A 61 -16.54 -12.18 -15.80
N GLU A 62 -16.30 -12.64 -17.03
CA GLU A 62 -15.04 -12.45 -17.76
C GLU A 62 -14.53 -11.00 -17.75
N ALA A 63 -15.36 -10.03 -18.11
CA ALA A 63 -14.97 -8.62 -18.12
C ALA A 63 -14.54 -8.10 -16.73
N THR A 64 -15.25 -8.51 -15.68
CA THR A 64 -14.91 -8.14 -14.30
C THR A 64 -13.61 -8.80 -13.83
N ILE A 65 -13.34 -10.02 -14.29
CA ILE A 65 -12.08 -10.73 -14.01
C ILE A 65 -10.91 -10.04 -14.71
N GLU A 66 -11.08 -9.64 -15.97
CA GLU A 66 -10.07 -8.87 -16.71
C GLU A 66 -9.75 -7.53 -16.03
N GLU A 67 -10.79 -6.78 -15.63
CA GLU A 67 -10.64 -5.54 -14.86
C GLU A 67 -9.91 -5.80 -13.53
N PHE A 68 -10.29 -6.86 -12.80
CA PHE A 68 -9.64 -7.21 -11.54
C PHE A 68 -8.15 -7.56 -11.72
N ILE A 69 -7.78 -8.26 -12.80
CA ILE A 69 -6.38 -8.56 -13.11
C ILE A 69 -5.60 -7.26 -13.39
N GLN A 70 -6.21 -6.32 -14.13
CA GLN A 70 -5.60 -5.02 -14.38
C GLN A 70 -5.43 -4.21 -13.08
N ASP A 71 -6.44 -4.18 -12.22
CA ASP A 71 -6.37 -3.53 -10.92
C ASP A 71 -5.29 -4.14 -10.02
N LEU A 72 -5.14 -5.46 -10.01
CA LEU A 72 -4.07 -6.15 -9.29
C LEU A 72 -2.69 -5.69 -9.78
N TYR A 73 -2.52 -5.54 -11.09
CA TYR A 73 -1.29 -5.04 -11.68
C TYR A 73 -1.00 -3.59 -11.27
N ASP A 74 -1.99 -2.70 -11.36
CA ASP A 74 -1.85 -1.29 -11.00
C ASP A 74 -1.52 -1.11 -9.50
N VAL A 75 -2.18 -1.89 -8.64
CA VAL A 75 -1.90 -1.89 -7.20
C VAL A 75 -0.51 -2.45 -6.91
N ALA A 76 -0.06 -3.49 -7.62
CA ALA A 76 1.29 -4.01 -7.48
C ALA A 76 2.35 -2.94 -7.83
N ILE A 77 2.18 -2.22 -8.94
CA ILE A 77 3.06 -1.08 -9.31
C ILE A 77 3.10 -0.04 -8.19
N GLY A 78 1.94 0.35 -7.66
CA GLY A 78 1.85 1.33 -6.58
C GLY A 78 2.63 0.90 -5.33
N PHE A 79 2.49 -0.36 -4.91
CA PHE A 79 3.23 -0.88 -3.76
C PHE A 79 4.72 -1.04 -4.03
N ILE A 80 5.11 -1.47 -5.23
CA ILE A 80 6.52 -1.58 -5.59
C ILE A 80 7.17 -0.20 -5.53
N ARG A 81 6.59 0.83 -6.17
CA ARG A 81 7.11 2.21 -6.13
C ARG A 81 7.26 2.75 -4.70
N ALA A 82 6.24 2.57 -3.86
CA ALA A 82 6.29 2.99 -2.46
C ALA A 82 7.42 2.27 -1.69
N THR A 83 7.60 0.97 -1.96
CA THR A 83 8.65 0.15 -1.36
C THR A 83 10.02 0.56 -1.86
N SER A 84 10.18 0.80 -3.16
CA SER A 84 11.41 1.28 -3.79
C SER A 84 11.88 2.58 -3.16
N HIS A 85 10.99 3.57 -3.03
CA HIS A 85 11.33 4.83 -2.37
C HIS A 85 11.68 4.66 -0.90
N TYR A 86 11.01 3.73 -0.19
CA TYR A 86 11.33 3.44 1.20
C TYR A 86 12.70 2.77 1.36
N CYS A 87 13.02 1.80 0.51
CA CYS A 87 14.25 1.02 0.56
C CYS A 87 15.46 1.80 0.05
N SER A 88 15.33 2.58 -1.03
CA SER A 88 16.43 3.36 -1.61
C SER A 88 17.03 4.37 -0.63
N ARG A 89 16.24 4.85 0.34
CA ARG A 89 16.67 5.75 1.42
C ARG A 89 17.44 5.07 2.55
N ARG A 90 17.52 3.74 2.54
CA ARG A 90 18.08 2.90 3.62
C ARG A 90 19.30 2.09 3.18
N VAL A 91 19.71 2.25 1.93
CA VAL A 91 20.92 1.63 1.39
C VAL A 91 22.01 2.68 1.20
N GLU A 92 23.22 2.23 0.97
CA GLU A 92 24.35 3.10 0.64
C GLU A 92 24.06 3.91 -0.64
N ARG A 93 24.60 5.13 -0.69
CA ARG A 93 24.36 6.01 -1.84
C ARG A 93 24.98 5.40 -3.10
N GLY A 94 24.19 5.30 -4.17
CA GLY A 94 24.62 4.76 -5.46
C GLY A 94 24.24 3.28 -5.67
N THR A 95 24.22 2.47 -4.61
CA THR A 95 23.95 1.03 -4.73
C THR A 95 22.52 0.70 -5.14
N TRP A 96 21.55 1.61 -4.90
CA TRP A 96 20.20 1.44 -5.43
C TRP A 96 20.16 1.44 -6.96
N ALA A 97 20.95 2.31 -7.61
CA ALA A 97 20.98 2.37 -9.06
C ALA A 97 21.58 1.09 -9.66
N GLU A 98 22.67 0.59 -9.06
CA GLU A 98 23.29 -0.69 -9.43
C GLU A 98 22.29 -1.86 -9.26
N PHE A 99 21.50 -1.86 -8.20
CA PHE A 99 20.44 -2.85 -7.99
C PHE A 99 19.35 -2.76 -9.07
N VAL A 100 18.90 -1.56 -9.43
CA VAL A 100 17.89 -1.38 -10.49
C VAL A 100 18.41 -1.85 -11.84
N GLU A 101 19.66 -1.53 -12.17
CA GLU A 101 20.33 -1.99 -13.40
C GLU A 101 20.43 -3.52 -13.44
N ASP A 102 20.87 -4.16 -12.35
CA ASP A 102 20.94 -5.63 -12.27
C ASP A 102 19.56 -6.28 -12.45
N ILE A 103 18.52 -5.74 -11.82
CA ILE A 103 17.15 -6.22 -12.04
C ILE A 103 16.71 -5.99 -13.49
N SER A 104 17.04 -4.85 -14.09
CA SER A 104 16.69 -4.57 -15.49
C SER A 104 17.31 -5.58 -16.45
N ASP A 105 18.57 -5.97 -16.21
CA ASP A 105 19.31 -6.84 -17.11
C ASP A 105 18.99 -8.33 -16.90
N ASN A 106 18.64 -8.72 -15.67
CA ASN A 106 18.56 -10.14 -15.28
C ASN A 106 17.16 -10.61 -14.88
N SER A 107 16.19 -9.72 -14.69
CA SER A 107 14.84 -10.10 -14.27
C SER A 107 14.10 -10.89 -15.33
N ARG A 108 13.31 -11.86 -14.85
CA ARG A 108 12.32 -12.61 -15.66
C ARG A 108 10.88 -12.25 -15.28
N LEU A 109 10.70 -11.20 -14.50
CA LEU A 109 9.38 -10.72 -14.08
C LEU A 109 8.70 -10.04 -15.26
N SER A 110 7.37 -10.13 -15.29
CA SER A 110 6.53 -9.42 -16.28
C SER A 110 6.40 -7.92 -16.01
N ILE A 111 6.88 -7.45 -14.85
CA ILE A 111 6.85 -6.05 -14.45
C ILE A 111 8.19 -5.42 -14.81
N ASP A 112 8.11 -4.31 -15.56
CA ASP A 112 9.26 -3.53 -15.99
C ASP A 112 10.03 -2.93 -14.81
N SER A 113 11.37 -2.99 -14.84
CA SER A 113 12.27 -2.46 -13.82
C SER A 113 12.10 -0.95 -13.55
N VAL A 114 11.50 -0.19 -14.48
CA VAL A 114 11.15 1.24 -14.34
C VAL A 114 10.34 1.54 -13.07
N VAL A 115 9.59 0.57 -12.54
CA VAL A 115 8.84 0.74 -11.28
C VAL A 115 9.74 0.84 -10.03
N LEU A 116 11.03 0.52 -10.18
CA LEU A 116 12.04 0.56 -9.12
C LEU A 116 12.87 1.86 -9.13
N GLU A 117 12.74 2.69 -10.16
CA GLU A 117 13.40 4.00 -10.26
C GLU A 117 12.82 4.98 -9.23
N VAL A 118 13.69 5.82 -8.62
CA VAL A 118 13.35 6.69 -7.48
C VAL A 118 13.88 8.10 -7.66
#